data_AF-A0A8A3PGI9-F1
#
_entry.id   AF-A0A8A3PGI9-F1
#
_cell.length_a   1.000
_cell.length_b   1.000
_cell.length_c   1.000
_cell.angle_alpha   90.00
_cell.angle_beta   90.00
_cell.angle_gamma   90.00
#
_symmetry.space_group_name_H-M   'P 1'
#
loop_
_entity.id
_entity.type
_entity.pdbx_description
1 polymer ?
#
loop_
_entity_poly.entity_id
_entity_poly.type
_entity_poly.pdbx_seq_one_letter_code
_entity_poly.pdbx_strand_id
1 'polypeptide(L)'
;MDTAPIIAELGVTVLEIYKEIDYCMVSKVLYEGDVHILKISTLDISSQIEILKRVNDVIPSPRIIKSGTHAGTSYVIMTYADGVCMEDYKGDLGPGVMSDLYDYVRLMHSIVEMPKDENAVTHDMYATVAAGKNASH
;
A
#
# COMPACT_ATOMS: atom_id res chain seq x y z
N MET A 1 7.50 -0.44 22.62
CA MET A 1 7.48 -1.81 22.08
C MET A 1 8.90 -2.23 21.75
N ASP A 2 9.34 -3.44 22.09
CA ASP A 2 10.66 -3.94 21.64
C ASP A 2 10.53 -4.62 20.26
N THR A 3 11.15 -4.02 19.24
CA THR A 3 11.09 -4.48 17.85
C THR A 3 12.30 -5.31 17.42
N ALA A 4 13.35 -5.35 18.25
CA ALA A 4 14.61 -6.01 17.90
C ALA A 4 14.46 -7.51 17.60
N PRO A 5 13.65 -8.30 18.33
CA PRO A 5 13.45 -9.72 18.01
C PRO A 5 12.85 -9.94 16.63
N ILE A 6 11.90 -9.08 16.23
CA ILE A 6 11.21 -9.17 14.93
C ILE A 6 12.16 -8.77 13.80
N ILE A 7 12.93 -7.69 13.99
CA ILE A 7 13.94 -7.24 13.02
C ILE A 7 14.97 -8.36 12.78
N ALA A 8 15.46 -8.97 13.85
CA ALA A 8 16.43 -10.06 13.77
C ALA A 8 15.84 -11.31 13.10
N GLU A 9 14.62 -11.72 13.44
CA GLU A 9 13.93 -12.87 12.84
C GLU A 9 13.69 -12.66 11.34
N LEU A 10 13.29 -11.44 10.95
CA LEU A 10 13.03 -11.12 9.55
C LEU A 10 14.31 -10.99 8.72
N GLY A 11 15.48 -10.91 9.35
CA GLY A 11 16.74 -10.69 8.65
C GLY A 11 16.77 -9.36 7.89
N VAL A 12 16.07 -8.34 8.39
CA VAL A 12 16.00 -7.01 7.76
C VAL A 12 17.06 -6.10 8.33
N THR A 13 17.55 -5.17 7.51
CA THR A 13 18.36 -4.04 7.99
C THR A 13 17.51 -2.78 7.99
N VAL A 14 17.37 -2.11 9.14
CA VAL A 14 16.66 -0.84 9.23
C VAL A 14 17.55 0.27 8.65
N LEU A 15 17.02 0.97 7.63
CA LEU A 15 17.71 2.06 6.96
C LEU A 15 17.28 3.42 7.52
N GLU A 16 15.98 3.59 7.78
CA GLU A 16 15.38 4.83 8.26
C GLU A 16 14.09 4.52 9.03
N ILE A 17 13.81 5.26 10.10
CA ILE A 17 12.56 5.14 10.86
C ILE A 17 11.70 6.37 10.54
N TYR A 18 10.55 6.16 9.89
CA TYR A 18 9.61 7.22 9.57
C TYR A 18 8.69 7.57 10.73
N LYS A 19 8.30 6.56 11.52
CA LYS A 19 7.40 6.75 12.65
C LYS A 19 7.69 5.71 13.71
N GLU A 20 7.77 6.16 14.95
CA GLU A 20 7.86 5.30 16.11
C GLU A 20 7.01 5.89 17.23
N ILE A 21 6.01 5.12 17.66
CA ILE A 21 5.11 5.43 18.76
C ILE A 21 4.89 4.14 19.57
N ASP A 22 4.30 4.26 20.76
CA ASP A 22 4.21 3.18 21.76
C ASP A 22 3.80 1.81 21.22
N TYR A 23 2.87 1.79 20.25
CA TYR A 23 2.26 0.59 19.67
C TYR A 23 2.56 0.37 18.18
N CYS A 24 3.39 1.21 17.54
CA CYS A 24 3.64 1.13 16.11
C CYS A 24 5.01 1.69 15.70
N MET A 25 5.70 0.98 14.83
CA MET A 25 6.92 1.42 14.15
C MET A 25 6.72 1.27 12.63
N VAL A 26 7.10 2.28 11.87
CA VAL A 26 7.15 2.26 10.40
C VAL A 26 8.55 2.68 9.97
N SER A 27 9.20 1.83 9.18
CA SER A 27 10.61 2.00 8.81
C SER A 27 10.85 1.62 7.36
N LYS A 28 11.83 2.27 6.74
CA LYS A 28 12.47 1.82 5.52
C LYS A 28 13.48 0.73 5.87
N VAL A 29 13.44 -0.39 5.16
CA VAL A 29 14.32 -1.53 5.41
C VAL A 29 14.94 -2.07 4.13
N LEU A 30 16.10 -2.69 4.26
CA LEU A 30 16.64 -3.60 3.25
C LEU A 30 16.18 -5.02 3.60
N TYR A 31 15.48 -5.68 2.68
CA TYR A 31 15.04 -7.08 2.82
C TYR A 31 15.30 -7.79 1.48
N GLU A 32 15.96 -8.96 1.53
CA GLU A 32 16.29 -9.76 0.34
C GLU A 32 17.05 -9.01 -0.78
N GLY A 33 17.73 -7.91 -0.44
CA GLY A 33 18.53 -7.11 -1.38
C GLY A 33 17.82 -5.88 -1.93
N ASP A 34 16.53 -5.71 -1.65
CA ASP A 34 15.71 -4.61 -2.13
C ASP A 34 15.17 -3.73 -0.98
N VAL A 35 14.75 -2.51 -1.34
CA VAL A 35 14.24 -1.52 -0.40
C VAL A 35 12.73 -1.68 -0.21
N HIS A 36 12.32 -1.79 1.05
CA HIS A 36 10.94 -2.03 1.43
C HIS A 36 10.50 -1.17 2.62
N ILE A 37 9.20 -1.21 2.91
CA ILE A 37 8.62 -0.64 4.12
C ILE A 37 8.28 -1.78 5.08
N LEU A 38 8.75 -1.67 6.31
CA LEU A 38 8.37 -2.51 7.43
C LEU A 38 7.46 -1.72 8.37
N LYS A 39 6.28 -2.27 8.64
CA LYS A 39 5.40 -1.82 9.72
C LYS A 39 5.33 -2.90 10.78
N ILE A 40 5.60 -2.55 12.04
CA ILE A 40 5.45 -3.40 13.21
C ILE A 40 4.42 -2.75 14.13
N SER A 41 3.46 -3.50 14.66
CA SER A 41 2.46 -2.97 15.58
C SER A 41 2.02 -4.00 16.61
N THR A 42 1.84 -3.57 17.86
CA THR A 42 1.18 -4.39 18.89
C THR A 42 -0.33 -4.50 18.69
N LEU A 43 -0.90 -3.70 17.78
CA LEU A 43 -2.30 -3.82 17.37
C LEU A 43 -2.43 -4.87 16.27
N ASP A 44 -3.60 -5.48 16.19
CA ASP A 44 -3.93 -6.34 15.05
C ASP A 44 -4.07 -5.49 13.78
N ILE A 45 -3.29 -5.85 12.75
CA ILE A 45 -3.30 -5.22 11.43
C ILE A 45 -3.77 -6.18 10.34
N SER A 46 -4.31 -7.34 10.70
CA SER A 46 -4.82 -8.37 9.78
C SER A 46 -5.80 -7.79 8.74
N SER A 47 -6.80 -7.03 9.19
CA SER A 47 -7.77 -6.39 8.31
C SER A 47 -7.14 -5.38 7.34
N GLN A 48 -6.09 -4.66 7.76
CA GLN A 48 -5.37 -3.75 6.85
C GLN A 48 -4.63 -4.54 5.76
N ILE A 49 -4.00 -5.66 6.13
CA ILE A 49 -3.33 -6.56 5.19
C ILE A 49 -4.33 -7.15 4.20
N GLU A 50 -5.50 -7.61 4.67
CA GLU A 50 -6.56 -8.15 3.82
C GLU A 50 -7.10 -7.11 2.83
N ILE A 51 -7.39 -5.90 3.32
CA ILE A 51 -7.84 -4.79 2.45
C ILE A 51 -6.78 -4.50 1.39
N LEU A 52 -5.51 -4.38 1.79
CA LEU A 52 -4.42 -4.06 0.88
C LEU A 52 -4.24 -5.15 -0.19
N LYS A 53 -4.32 -6.43 0.20
CA LYS A 53 -4.33 -7.55 -0.75
C LYS A 53 -5.49 -7.47 -1.74
N ARG A 54 -6.70 -7.15 -1.28
CA ARG A 54 -7.89 -7.05 -2.12
C ARG A 54 -7.82 -5.91 -3.13
N VAL A 55 -7.24 -4.77 -2.75
CA VAL A 55 -7.24 -3.57 -3.61
C VAL A 55 -6.03 -3.46 -4.53
N ASN A 56 -4.94 -4.20 -4.28
CA ASN A 56 -3.68 -4.08 -5.03
C ASN A 56 -3.78 -4.33 -6.56
N ASP A 57 -4.83 -5.02 -7.01
CA ASP A 57 -5.05 -5.27 -8.44
C ASP A 57 -5.79 -4.10 -9.14
N VAL A 58 -6.39 -3.21 -8.36
CA VAL A 58 -7.24 -2.11 -8.85
C VAL A 58 -6.65 -0.75 -8.52
N ILE A 59 -6.06 -0.62 -7.33
CA ILE A 59 -5.45 0.59 -6.82
C ILE A 59 -3.93 0.43 -6.87
N PRO A 60 -3.20 1.45 -7.37
CA PRO A 60 -1.76 1.49 -7.22
C PRO A 60 -1.39 1.69 -5.73
N SER A 61 -1.24 0.58 -5.01
CA SER A 61 -0.90 0.55 -3.59
C SER A 61 0.29 -0.38 -3.29
N PRO A 62 0.96 -0.22 -2.13
CA PRO A 62 2.05 -1.10 -1.72
C PRO A 62 1.68 -2.59 -1.77
N ARG A 63 2.52 -3.40 -2.42
CA ARG A 63 2.34 -4.85 -2.46
C ARG A 63 2.88 -5.49 -1.19
N ILE A 64 2.10 -6.38 -0.60
CA ILE A 64 2.55 -7.17 0.55
C ILE A 64 3.56 -8.21 0.11
N ILE A 65 4.73 -8.20 0.74
CA ILE A 65 5.81 -9.17 0.50
C ILE A 65 5.77 -10.25 1.57
N LYS A 66 5.65 -9.84 2.83
CA LYS A 66 5.61 -10.73 3.98
C LYS A 66 4.78 -10.12 5.08
N SER A 67 4.07 -10.94 5.84
CA SER A 67 3.33 -10.49 7.02
C SER A 67 3.24 -11.62 8.03
N GLY A 68 3.10 -11.29 9.30
CA GLY A 68 2.92 -12.30 10.34
C GLY A 68 2.77 -11.69 11.71
N THR A 69 2.87 -12.55 12.72
CA THR A 69 2.80 -12.17 14.12
C THR A 69 3.95 -12.84 14.86
N HIS A 70 4.62 -12.07 15.72
CA HIS A 70 5.67 -12.54 16.61
C HIS A 70 5.33 -12.10 18.04
N ALA A 71 5.19 -13.05 18.96
CA ALA A 71 4.87 -12.78 20.36
C ALA A 71 3.69 -11.79 20.56
N GLY A 72 2.63 -11.92 19.76
CA GLY A 72 1.45 -11.04 19.80
C GLY A 72 1.62 -9.67 19.11
N THR A 73 2.79 -9.39 18.54
CA THR A 73 3.06 -8.19 17.74
C THR A 73 2.96 -8.52 16.25
N SER A 74 2.11 -7.81 15.53
CA SER A 74 1.93 -7.99 14.10
C SER A 74 2.99 -7.23 13.31
N TYR A 75 3.40 -7.77 12.17
CA TYR A 75 4.30 -7.09 11.24
C TYR A 75 3.87 -7.29 9.80
N VAL A 76 4.31 -6.37 8.94
CA VAL A 76 4.15 -6.45 7.49
C VAL A 76 5.31 -5.77 6.78
N ILE A 77 5.89 -6.45 5.81
CA ILE A 77 6.84 -5.94 4.83
C ILE A 77 6.06 -5.71 3.54
N MET A 78 6.16 -4.51 2.98
CA MET A 78 5.51 -4.12 1.74
C MET A 78 6.46 -3.36 0.81
N THR A 79 6.15 -3.31 -0.48
CA THR A 79 6.92 -2.52 -1.44
C THR A 79 6.90 -1.04 -1.06
N TYR A 80 7.97 -0.32 -1.41
CA TYR A 80 7.95 1.14 -1.34
C TYR A 80 6.91 1.66 -2.34
N ALA A 81 6.14 2.69 -1.94
CA ALA A 81 5.29 3.42 -2.87
C ALA A 81 6.12 4.54 -3.48
N ASP A 82 6.40 4.44 -4.77
CA ASP A 82 7.10 5.50 -5.49
C ASP A 82 6.20 6.74 -5.58
N GLY A 83 6.75 7.90 -5.22
CA GLY A 83 6.04 9.16 -5.28
C GLY A 83 6.41 10.11 -4.13
N VAL A 84 5.62 11.18 -4.03
CA VAL A 84 5.72 12.17 -2.96
C VAL A 84 4.42 12.15 -2.18
N CYS A 85 4.50 12.21 -0.85
CA CYS A 85 3.30 12.35 -0.03
C CYS A 85 2.55 13.62 -0.45
N MET A 86 1.24 13.54 -0.63
CA MET A 86 0.42 14.68 -1.03
C MET A 86 0.54 15.87 -0.04
N GLU A 87 0.74 15.57 1.24
CA GLU A 87 0.97 16.57 2.30
C GLU A 87 2.31 17.32 2.10
N ASP A 88 3.30 16.64 1.52
CA ASP A 88 4.63 17.19 1.24
C ASP A 88 4.75 17.76 -0.18
N TYR A 89 3.70 17.65 -0.99
CA TYR A 89 3.70 18.13 -2.36
C TYR A 89 3.68 19.66 -2.38
N LYS A 90 4.81 20.25 -2.79
CA LYS A 90 5.00 21.71 -2.89
C LYS A 90 4.69 22.27 -4.28
N GLY A 91 4.21 21.43 -5.19
CA GLY A 91 3.80 21.87 -6.52
C GLY A 91 2.44 22.54 -6.50
N ASP A 92 2.06 23.15 -7.62
CA ASP A 92 0.72 23.72 -7.76
C ASP A 92 -0.33 22.60 -7.71
N LEU A 93 -1.33 22.76 -6.84
CA LEU A 93 -2.53 21.92 -6.78
C LEU A 93 -3.51 22.36 -7.89
N GLY A 94 -2.95 22.54 -9.09
CA GLY A 94 -3.69 22.99 -10.25
C GLY A 94 -4.73 21.94 -10.70
N PRO A 95 -5.48 22.26 -11.76
CA PRO A 95 -6.59 21.41 -12.23
C PRO A 95 -6.22 19.94 -12.49
N GLY A 96 -4.96 19.65 -12.87
CA GLY A 96 -4.47 18.29 -13.08
C GLY A 96 -4.46 17.44 -11.80
N VAL A 97 -3.85 17.94 -10.72
CA VAL A 97 -3.76 17.20 -9.44
C VAL A 97 -5.14 17.00 -8.83
N MET A 98 -6.02 18.00 -8.93
CA MET A 98 -7.40 17.88 -8.47
C MET A 98 -8.19 16.87 -9.31
N SER A 99 -7.96 16.81 -10.63
CA SER A 99 -8.55 15.78 -11.50
C SER A 99 -8.10 14.38 -11.07
N ASP A 100 -6.82 14.17 -10.80
CA ASP A 100 -6.29 12.88 -10.36
C ASP A 100 -6.91 12.43 -9.03
N LEU A 101 -7.14 13.37 -8.10
CA LEU A 101 -7.86 13.08 -6.85
C LEU A 101 -9.32 12.68 -7.10
N TYR A 102 -10.03 13.35 -8.02
CA TYR A 102 -11.39 12.97 -8.37
C TYR A 102 -11.45 11.58 -9.00
N ASP A 103 -10.50 11.26 -9.88
CA ASP A 103 -10.42 9.95 -10.50
C ASP A 103 -10.05 8.86 -9.49
N TYR A 104 -9.20 9.15 -8.52
CA TYR A 104 -8.92 8.25 -7.39
C TYR A 104 -10.18 7.97 -6.55
N VAL A 105 -10.97 9.00 -6.21
CA VAL A 105 -12.22 8.82 -5.46
C VAL A 105 -13.25 8.01 -6.27
N ARG A 106 -13.35 8.24 -7.58
CA ARG A 106 -14.20 7.43 -8.47
C ARG A 106 -13.76 5.97 -8.51
N LEU A 107 -12.46 5.72 -8.61
CA LEU A 107 -11.87 4.38 -8.57
C LEU A 107 -12.22 3.68 -7.25
N MET A 108 -12.03 4.35 -6.10
CA MET A 108 -12.40 3.82 -4.78
C MET A 108 -13.87 3.41 -4.71
N HIS A 109 -14.79 4.24 -5.24
CA HIS A 109 -16.22 3.90 -5.25
C HIS A 109 -16.55 2.71 -6.16
N SER A 110 -15.81 2.50 -7.25
CA SER A 110 -16.03 1.34 -8.14
C SER A 110 -15.68 -0.01 -7.49
N ILE A 111 -14.79 -0.02 -6.49
CA ILE A 111 -14.36 -1.26 -5.80
C ILE A 111 -15.44 -1.77 -4.82
N VAL A 112 -16.28 -0.86 -4.29
CA VAL A 112 -17.39 -1.21 -3.38
C VAL A 112 -18.44 -2.07 -4.08
N GLU A 113 -18.54 -1.97 -5.41
CA GLU A 113 -19.49 -2.73 -6.23
C GLU A 113 -18.95 -4.10 -6.67
N MET A 114 -17.69 -4.44 -6.38
CA MET A 114 -17.12 -5.74 -6.77
C MET A 114 -17.71 -6.86 -5.89
N PRO A 115 -18.36 -7.89 -6.49
CA PRO A 115 -18.89 -9.01 -5.74
C PRO A 115 -17.76 -9.75 -5.01
N LYS A 116 -18.07 -10.27 -3.82
CA LYS A 116 -17.12 -10.99 -2.94
C LYS A 116 -16.61 -12.33 -3.51
N ASP A 117 -17.00 -12.70 -4.73
CA ASP A 117 -16.69 -13.98 -5.34
C ASP A 117 -15.39 -13.88 -6.15
N GLU A 118 -14.36 -14.60 -5.72
CA GLU A 118 -12.99 -14.56 -6.23
C GLU A 118 -12.83 -15.05 -7.70
N ASN A 119 -13.92 -15.46 -8.36
CA ASN A 119 -13.87 -16.09 -9.69
C ASN A 119 -14.62 -15.33 -10.80
N ALA A 120 -15.07 -14.10 -10.59
CA ALA A 120 -15.98 -13.42 -11.54
C ALA A 120 -15.49 -12.07 -12.08
N VAL A 121 -14.18 -11.78 -12.10
CA VAL A 121 -13.68 -10.56 -12.77
C VAL A 121 -13.03 -10.94 -14.09
N THR A 122 -13.86 -11.02 -15.13
CA THR A 122 -13.42 -11.11 -16.52
C THR A 122 -12.65 -9.85 -16.90
N HIS A 123 -11.56 -10.05 -17.63
CA HIS A 123 -10.54 -9.09 -18.07
C HIS A 123 -11.03 -7.86 -18.89
N ASP A 124 -12.33 -7.62 -19.01
CA ASP A 124 -12.89 -6.75 -20.06
C ASP A 124 -13.26 -5.33 -19.61
N MET A 125 -13.26 -5.01 -18.31
CA MET A 125 -13.61 -3.66 -17.84
C MET A 125 -12.44 -2.67 -17.82
N TYR A 126 -11.18 -3.14 -17.76
CA TYR A 126 -10.01 -2.27 -17.64
C TYR A 126 -9.48 -1.74 -18.99
N ALA A 127 -9.81 -2.39 -20.10
CA ALA A 127 -9.40 -1.93 -21.43
C ALA A 127 -10.07 -0.61 -21.81
N THR A 128 -11.28 -0.32 -21.31
CA THR A 128 -12.05 0.86 -21.71
C THR A 128 -11.52 2.17 -21.11
N VAL A 129 -10.93 2.12 -19.92
CA VAL A 129 -10.33 3.33 -19.29
C VAL A 129 -8.97 3.67 -19.91
N ALA A 130 -8.20 2.66 -20.32
CA ALA A 130 -6.93 2.86 -21.03
C ALA A 130 -7.13 3.25 -22.51
N ALA A 131 -8.16 2.71 -23.18
CA ALA A 131 -8.42 2.98 -24.60
C ALA A 131 -9.10 4.33 -24.87
N GLY A 132 -9.74 4.94 -23.85
CA GLY A 132 -10.40 6.25 -23.98
C GLY A 132 -9.45 7.43 -24.27
N LYS A 133 -8.12 7.26 -24.13
CA LYS A 133 -7.13 8.31 -24.43
C LYS A 133 -6.76 8.46 -25.92
N ASN A 134 -7.19 7.55 -26.81
CA ASN A 134 -6.82 7.61 -28.23
C ASN A 134 -7.94 8.05 -29.18
N ALA A 135 -9.10 8.47 -28.66
CA ALA A 135 -10.25 8.85 -29.48
C ALA A 135 -10.76 10.26 -29.14
N SER A 136 -9.88 11.27 -29.16
CA SER A 136 -10.28 12.69 -29.14
C SER A 136 -9.16 13.56 -29.71
N HIS A 137 -9.00 13.52 -31.03
CA HIS A 137 -8.38 14.60 -31.81
C HIS A 137 -9.44 15.19 -32.73
#